data_AF-A0A7W1HBI1-F1
#
_entry.id   AF-A0A7W1HBI1-F1
#
_cell.length_a   1.000
_cell.length_b   1.000
_cell.length_c   1.000
_cell.angle_alpha   90.00
_cell.angle_beta   90.00
_cell.angle_gamma   90.00
#
_symmetry.space_group_name_H-M   'P 1'
#
loop_
_entity.id
_entity.type
_entity.pdbx_description
1 polymer ?
#
loop_
_entity_poly.entity_id
_entity_poly.type
_entity_poly.pdbx_seq_one_letter_code
_entity_poly.pdbx_strand_id
1 'polypeptide(L)'
;MRGAESVVALVLLEWSAGLLAAASWTQSWSIVRRGHFRVVAWTGVLLAVLAGPALQASGEGGLLIAGFGVVAAVYLVSQYVRAEPAGVVVGYAGGALGVAALAFLATLIPSWPWLLALSGLLSGALLLGAVTNGMLLGHWYLNQPGLKTWALARLTTLSLLAVAATAASGLAGSGLLAGASTEGAA
;
A
#
# COMPACT_ATOMS: atom_id res chain seq x y z
N MET A 1 18.28 2.20 6.09
CA MET A 1 17.57 1.01 6.62
C MET A 1 18.47 -0.20 6.82
N ARG A 2 18.49 -0.80 8.03
CA ARG A 2 19.16 -2.07 8.38
C ARG A 2 18.32 -2.83 9.42
N GLY A 3 18.41 -4.15 9.46
CA GLY A 3 17.72 -5.00 10.44
C GLY A 3 16.29 -5.40 10.06
N ALA A 4 15.80 -6.48 10.69
CA ALA A 4 14.49 -7.07 10.41
C ALA A 4 13.31 -6.10 10.66
N GLU A 5 13.41 -5.23 11.68
CA GLU A 5 12.36 -4.26 12.00
C GLU A 5 12.12 -3.27 10.85
N SER A 6 13.19 -2.83 10.18
CA SER A 6 13.07 -1.90 9.04
C SER A 6 12.36 -2.54 7.84
N VAL A 7 12.59 -3.84 7.61
CA VAL A 7 11.91 -4.61 6.55
C VAL A 7 10.43 -4.77 6.88
N VAL A 8 10.10 -5.10 8.13
CA VAL A 8 8.70 -5.21 8.56
C VAL A 8 7.98 -3.87 8.41
N ALA A 9 8.61 -2.76 8.83
CA ALA A 9 8.02 -1.44 8.71
C ALA A 9 7.78 -1.04 7.25
N LEU A 10 8.74 -1.34 6.37
CA LEU A 10 8.63 -1.12 4.93
C LEU A 10 7.43 -1.87 4.34
N VAL A 11 7.30 -3.16 4.63
CA VAL A 11 6.19 -3.99 4.13
C VAL A 11 4.84 -3.46 4.64
N LEU A 12 4.75 -3.07 5.91
CA LEU A 12 3.53 -2.48 6.47
C LEU A 12 3.16 -1.16 5.79
N LEU A 13 4.15 -0.33 5.44
CA LEU A 13 3.95 0.92 4.74
C LEU A 13 3.54 0.70 3.28
N GLU A 14 4.22 -0.19 2.55
CA GLU A 14 3.84 -0.59 1.19
C GLU A 14 2.40 -1.10 1.17
N TRP A 15 2.07 -1.99 2.11
CA TRP A 15 0.75 -2.58 2.21
C TRP A 15 -0.30 -1.52 2.48
N SER A 16 -0.11 -0.67 3.49
CA SER A 16 -1.08 0.37 3.83
C SER A 16 -1.24 1.41 2.71
N ALA A 17 -0.15 1.89 2.11
CA ALA A 17 -0.18 2.86 1.02
C ALA A 17 -0.90 2.29 -0.22
N GLY A 18 -0.54 1.07 -0.62
CA GLY A 18 -1.17 0.37 -1.72
C GLY A 18 -2.65 0.09 -1.46
N LEU A 19 -3.00 -0.28 -0.22
CA LEU A 19 -4.37 -0.57 0.17
C LEU A 19 -5.27 0.67 0.01
N LEU A 20 -4.83 1.83 0.50
CA LEU A 20 -5.56 3.10 0.38
C LEU A 20 -5.71 3.55 -1.08
N ALA A 21 -4.62 3.49 -1.86
CA ALA A 21 -4.63 3.91 -3.25
C ALA A 21 -5.52 3.02 -4.13
N ALA A 22 -5.46 1.70 -3.94
CA ALA A 22 -6.32 0.76 -4.66
C ALA A 22 -7.80 0.91 -4.26
N ALA A 23 -8.06 1.19 -2.97
CA ALA A 23 -9.40 1.47 -2.48
C ALA A 23 -9.98 2.74 -3.12
N SER A 24 -9.22 3.84 -3.16
CA SER A 24 -9.68 5.09 -3.80
C SER A 24 -9.90 4.93 -5.30
N TRP A 25 -9.06 4.14 -5.98
CA TRP A 25 -9.21 3.83 -7.41
C TRP A 25 -10.50 3.06 -7.75
N THR A 26 -10.98 2.25 -6.81
CA THR A 26 -12.17 1.40 -6.98
C THR A 26 -13.38 1.89 -6.21
N GLN A 27 -13.27 3.02 -5.52
CA GLN A 27 -14.34 3.52 -4.67
C GLN A 27 -15.56 3.95 -5.49
N SER A 28 -16.68 3.28 -5.25
CA SER A 28 -17.98 3.61 -5.83
C SER A 28 -19.09 3.08 -4.93
N TRP A 29 -19.79 3.95 -4.21
CA TRP A 29 -20.83 3.54 -3.27
C TRP A 29 -22.16 3.18 -3.95
N SER A 30 -22.34 3.56 -5.21
CA SER A 30 -23.47 3.12 -6.04
C SER A 30 -23.35 1.67 -6.48
N ILE A 31 -22.17 1.06 -6.35
CA ILE A 31 -21.89 -0.31 -6.83
C ILE A 31 -21.39 -1.20 -5.69
N VAL A 32 -20.43 -0.72 -4.89
CA VAL A 32 -19.82 -1.47 -3.79
C VAL A 32 -20.30 -0.90 -2.46
N ARG A 33 -20.78 -1.76 -1.56
CA ARG A 33 -21.27 -1.31 -0.26
C ARG A 33 -20.17 -0.68 0.58
N ARG A 34 -20.52 0.37 1.32
CA ARG A 34 -19.64 1.08 2.28
C ARG A 34 -18.94 0.17 3.29
N GLY A 35 -19.57 -0.95 3.66
CA GLY A 35 -18.98 -1.92 4.58
C GLY A 35 -17.61 -2.42 4.12
N HIS A 36 -17.41 -2.60 2.81
CA HIS A 36 -16.12 -2.97 2.23
C HIS A 36 -15.06 -1.90 2.51
N PHE A 37 -15.34 -0.64 2.13
CA PHE A 37 -14.40 0.47 2.32
C PHE A 37 -14.10 0.76 3.79
N ARG A 38 -15.03 0.48 4.72
CA ARG A 38 -14.77 0.57 6.17
C ARG A 38 -13.77 -0.48 6.64
N VAL A 39 -13.95 -1.74 6.22
CA VAL A 39 -13.00 -2.81 6.56
C VAL A 39 -11.62 -2.49 5.99
N VAL A 40 -11.56 -2.06 4.72
CA VAL A 40 -10.32 -1.64 4.07
C VAL A 40 -9.66 -0.47 4.81
N ALA A 41 -10.43 0.55 5.20
CA ALA A 41 -9.89 1.69 5.94
C ALA A 41 -9.38 1.30 7.34
N TRP A 42 -10.08 0.43 8.06
CA TRP A 42 -9.62 -0.10 9.35
C TRP A 42 -8.31 -0.88 9.20
N THR A 43 -8.22 -1.76 8.20
CA THR A 43 -6.98 -2.48 7.88
C THR A 43 -5.86 -1.51 7.56
N GLY A 44 -6.10 -0.48 6.75
CA GLY A 44 -5.11 0.54 6.40
C GLY A 44 -4.60 1.31 7.62
N VAL A 45 -5.50 1.71 8.52
CA VAL A 45 -5.13 2.36 9.79
C VAL A 45 -4.30 1.43 10.67
N LEU A 46 -4.72 0.18 10.85
CA LEU A 46 -3.98 -0.78 11.67
C LEU A 46 -2.57 -1.02 11.13
N LEU A 47 -2.42 -1.22 9.82
CA LEU A 47 -1.12 -1.38 9.18
C LEU A 47 -0.24 -0.13 9.35
N ALA A 48 -0.81 1.07 9.17
CA ALA A 48 -0.09 2.33 9.37
C ALA A 48 0.36 2.53 10.83
N VAL A 49 -0.49 2.18 11.80
CA VAL A 49 -0.17 2.23 13.23
C VAL A 49 0.95 1.24 13.57
N LEU A 50 0.88 0.02 13.03
CA LEU A 50 1.92 -1.00 13.25
C LEU A 50 3.25 -0.64 12.59
N ALA A 51 3.22 0.08 11.47
CA ALA A 51 4.44 0.61 10.84
C ALA A 51 5.15 1.64 11.76
N GLY A 52 4.39 2.38 12.58
CA GLY A 52 4.90 3.45 13.45
C GLY A 52 6.03 3.01 14.40
N PRO A 53 5.82 2.05 15.31
CA PRO A 53 6.87 1.56 16.22
C PRO A 53 8.09 1.00 15.49
N ALA A 54 7.87 0.26 14.40
CA ALA A 54 8.94 -0.34 13.62
C ALA A 54 9.81 0.71 12.89
N LEU A 55 9.24 1.88 12.57
CA LEU A 55 9.97 3.03 12.00
C LEU A 55 10.56 3.97 13.06
N GLN A 56 9.95 4.09 14.23
CA GLN A 56 10.56 4.81 15.36
C GLN A 56 11.88 4.14 15.79
N ALA A 57 11.91 2.81 15.78
CA ALA A 57 13.13 2.05 16.03
C ALA A 57 14.23 2.31 14.97
N SER A 58 13.85 2.68 13.74
CA SER A 58 14.81 2.96 12.66
C SER A 58 15.31 4.41 12.60
N GLY A 59 14.69 5.36 13.33
CA GLY A 59 15.13 6.76 13.41
C GLY A 59 14.98 7.59 12.12
N GLU A 60 14.28 7.07 11.10
CA GLU A 60 14.18 7.65 9.76
C GLU A 60 12.72 8.01 9.40
N GLY A 61 12.49 9.17 8.77
CA GLY A 61 11.22 9.48 8.08
C GLY A 61 9.97 9.75 8.94
N GLY A 62 10.12 9.94 10.26
CA GLY A 62 9.00 9.95 11.22
C GLY A 62 7.83 10.89 10.89
N LEU A 63 8.07 12.08 10.34
CA LEU A 63 7.00 13.04 10.01
C LEU A 63 6.14 12.62 8.82
N LEU A 64 6.74 12.11 7.74
CA LEU A 64 6.00 11.67 6.55
C LEU A 64 5.11 10.47 6.89
N ILE A 65 5.63 9.55 7.69
CA ILE A 65 4.94 8.33 8.10
C ILE A 65 3.84 8.64 9.12
N ALA A 66 4.10 9.52 10.10
CA ALA A 66 3.07 10.01 11.00
C ALA A 66 1.95 10.73 10.23
N GLY A 67 2.32 11.55 9.24
CA GLY A 67 1.38 12.17 8.31
C GLY A 67 0.53 11.12 7.57
N PHE A 68 1.15 10.04 7.11
CA PHE A 68 0.44 8.95 6.44
C PHE A 68 -0.56 8.25 7.39
N GLY A 69 -0.17 7.99 8.63
CA GLY A 69 -1.09 7.47 9.66
C GLY A 69 -2.29 8.39 9.91
N VAL A 70 -2.07 9.70 9.97
CA VAL A 70 -3.14 10.69 10.10
C VAL A 70 -4.06 10.64 8.87
N VAL A 71 -3.52 10.62 7.66
CA VAL A 71 -4.33 10.55 6.43
C VAL A 71 -5.13 9.25 6.38
N ALA A 72 -4.57 8.11 6.82
CA ALA A 72 -5.31 6.87 6.94
C ALA A 72 -6.48 6.95 7.94
N ALA A 73 -6.28 7.62 9.08
CA ALA A 73 -7.35 7.88 10.03
C ALA A 73 -8.42 8.82 9.45
N VAL A 74 -8.04 9.86 8.71
CA VAL A 74 -8.99 10.75 8.01
C VAL A 74 -9.74 9.97 6.92
N TYR A 75 -9.08 9.06 6.20
CA TYR A 75 -9.73 8.19 5.23
C TYR A 75 -10.77 7.32 5.92
N LEU A 76 -10.45 6.71 7.06
CA LEU A 76 -11.41 5.96 7.86
C LEU A 76 -12.63 6.81 8.25
N VAL A 77 -12.42 8.01 8.81
CA VAL A 77 -13.50 8.92 9.19
C VAL A 77 -14.39 9.25 8.00
N SER A 78 -13.81 9.48 6.81
CA SER A 78 -14.57 9.77 5.59
C SER A 78 -15.56 8.65 5.21
N GLN A 79 -15.23 7.39 5.50
CA GLN A 79 -16.11 6.23 5.25
C GLN A 79 -17.31 6.15 6.22
N TYR A 80 -17.30 6.92 7.31
CA TYR A 80 -18.42 7.03 8.25
C TYR A 80 -19.26 8.29 8.04
N VAL A 81 -18.66 9.40 7.62
CA VAL A 81 -19.34 10.71 7.42
C VAL A 81 -20.25 10.73 6.17
N ARG A 82 -20.31 9.64 5.40
CA ARG A 82 -21.17 9.49 4.21
C ARG A 82 -20.86 10.50 3.10
N ALA A 83 -19.61 10.95 2.99
CA ALA A 83 -19.12 11.79 1.89
C ALA A 83 -18.23 10.98 0.94
N GLU A 84 -18.82 10.40 -0.11
CA GLU A 84 -18.09 9.59 -1.09
C GLU A 84 -16.93 10.35 -1.76
N PRO A 85 -17.11 11.59 -2.26
CA PRO A 85 -16.02 12.32 -2.89
C PRO A 85 -14.87 12.61 -1.91
N ALA A 86 -15.20 12.88 -0.64
CA ALA A 86 -14.19 13.11 0.39
C ALA A 86 -13.34 11.85 0.60
N GLY A 87 -13.95 10.66 0.64
CA GLY A 87 -13.19 9.41 0.75
C GLY A 87 -12.27 9.18 -0.46
N VAL A 88 -12.74 9.47 -1.68
CA VAL A 88 -11.90 9.36 -2.89
C VAL A 88 -10.70 10.31 -2.79
N VAL A 89 -10.94 11.58 -2.48
CA VAL A 89 -9.89 12.62 -2.38
C VAL A 89 -8.88 12.29 -1.30
N VAL A 90 -9.34 11.93 -0.10
CA VAL A 90 -8.47 11.59 1.03
C VAL A 90 -7.68 10.31 0.73
N GLY A 91 -8.30 9.31 0.09
CA GLY A 91 -7.62 8.09 -0.30
C GLY A 91 -6.52 8.33 -1.34
N TYR A 92 -6.76 9.17 -2.36
CA TYR A 92 -5.71 9.57 -3.29
C TYR A 92 -4.62 10.43 -2.65
N ALA A 93 -4.98 11.33 -1.72
CA ALA A 93 -3.99 12.07 -0.95
C ALA A 93 -3.12 11.13 -0.10
N GLY A 94 -3.72 10.10 0.50
CA GLY A 94 -3.03 9.04 1.22
C GLY A 94 -2.11 8.23 0.32
N GLY A 95 -2.59 7.85 -0.87
CA GLY A 95 -1.77 7.20 -1.89
C GLY A 95 -0.57 8.05 -2.30
N ALA A 96 -0.76 9.34 -2.57
CA ALA A 96 0.32 10.26 -2.92
C ALA A 96 1.34 10.44 -1.80
N LEU A 97 0.87 10.57 -0.55
CA LEU A 97 1.75 10.65 0.62
C LEU A 97 2.50 9.34 0.88
N GLY A 98 1.84 8.19 0.65
CA GLY A 98 2.46 6.87 0.69
C GLY A 98 3.56 6.73 -0.37
N VAL A 99 3.31 7.15 -1.61
CA VAL A 99 4.33 7.21 -2.67
C VAL A 99 5.50 8.11 -2.27
N ALA A 100 5.24 9.28 -1.68
CA ALA A 100 6.30 10.16 -1.19
C ALA A 100 7.12 9.51 -0.07
N ALA A 101 6.48 8.79 0.85
CA ALA A 101 7.15 8.05 1.91
C ALA A 101 8.00 6.89 1.35
N LEU A 102 7.49 6.13 0.38
CA LEU A 102 8.25 5.07 -0.30
C LEU A 102 9.43 5.65 -1.12
N ALA A 103 9.24 6.79 -1.78
CA ALA A 103 10.30 7.51 -2.48
C ALA A 103 11.42 7.98 -1.54
N PHE A 104 11.05 8.42 -0.34
CA PHE A 104 12.01 8.73 0.72
C PHE A 104 12.73 7.47 1.19
N LEU A 105 12.02 6.38 1.51
CA LEU A 105 12.65 5.12 1.96
C LEU A 105 13.58 4.51 0.90
N ALA A 106 13.27 4.68 -0.38
CA ALA A 106 14.15 4.25 -1.48
C ALA A 106 15.54 4.93 -1.42
N THR A 107 15.64 6.15 -0.88
CA THR A 107 16.95 6.82 -0.69
C THR A 107 17.80 6.19 0.42
N LEU A 108 17.19 5.38 1.26
CA LEU A 108 17.79 4.79 2.46
C LEU A 108 18.22 3.33 2.25
N ILE A 109 18.03 2.80 1.03
CA ILE A 109 18.49 1.48 0.61
C ILE A 109 19.90 1.63 0.04
N PRO A 110 20.95 1.22 0.78
CA PRO A 110 22.33 1.35 0.31
C PRO A 110 22.54 0.52 -0.95
N SER A 111 23.51 0.91 -1.79
CA SER A 111 23.95 0.20 -3.01
C SER A 111 22.90 -0.04 -4.10
N TRP A 112 21.65 0.41 -3.92
CA TRP A 112 20.61 0.32 -4.93
C TRP A 112 20.41 1.65 -5.66
N PRO A 113 20.35 1.66 -7.01
CA PRO A 113 19.92 2.83 -7.76
C PRO A 113 18.51 3.26 -7.32
N TRP A 114 18.32 4.54 -7.02
CA TRP A 114 17.06 5.06 -6.45
C TRP A 114 15.83 4.66 -7.27
N LEU A 115 15.89 4.76 -8.61
CA LEU A 115 14.78 4.39 -9.49
C LEU A 115 14.38 2.92 -9.37
N LEU A 116 15.37 2.04 -9.20
CA LEU A 116 15.16 0.60 -9.11
C LEU A 116 14.62 0.19 -7.72
N ALA A 117 15.15 0.84 -6.68
CA ALA A 117 14.61 0.72 -5.33
C ALA A 117 13.15 1.18 -5.30
N LEU A 118 12.86 2.39 -5.79
CA LEU A 118 11.51 2.92 -5.83
C LEU A 118 10.55 2.05 -6.68
N SER A 119 10.98 1.57 -7.84
CA SER A 119 10.12 0.72 -8.68
C SER A 119 9.75 -0.59 -7.98
N GLY A 120 10.67 -1.20 -7.24
CA GLY A 120 10.40 -2.36 -6.41
C GLY A 120 9.42 -2.06 -5.27
N LEU A 121 9.60 -0.92 -4.59
CA LEU A 121 8.70 -0.52 -3.49
C LEU A 121 7.28 -0.22 -3.98
N LEU A 122 7.17 0.49 -5.11
CA LEU A 122 5.87 0.79 -5.71
C LEU A 122 5.19 -0.48 -6.23
N SER A 123 5.93 -1.40 -6.86
CA SER A 123 5.34 -2.65 -7.34
C SER A 123 4.88 -3.53 -6.17
N GLY A 124 5.62 -3.57 -5.06
CA GLY A 124 5.22 -4.20 -3.80
C GLY A 124 3.93 -3.60 -3.23
N ALA A 125 3.88 -2.27 -3.10
CA ALA A 125 2.69 -1.57 -2.63
C ALA A 125 1.46 -1.84 -3.51
N LEU A 126 1.60 -1.71 -4.84
CA LEU A 126 0.51 -1.97 -5.78
C LEU A 126 0.01 -3.41 -5.69
N LEU A 127 0.93 -4.39 -5.58
CA LEU A 127 0.58 -5.80 -5.48
C LEU A 127 -0.19 -6.09 -4.19
N LEU A 128 0.36 -5.69 -3.04
CA LEU A 128 -0.25 -5.91 -1.72
C LEU A 128 -1.61 -5.22 -1.62
N GLY A 129 -1.69 -3.97 -2.10
CA GLY A 129 -2.92 -3.19 -2.13
C GLY A 129 -4.00 -3.83 -2.99
N ALA A 130 -3.66 -4.24 -4.22
CA ALA A 130 -4.60 -4.80 -5.17
C ALA A 130 -5.09 -6.19 -4.74
N VAL A 131 -4.19 -7.08 -4.30
CA VAL A 131 -4.55 -8.42 -3.82
C VAL A 131 -5.41 -8.33 -2.57
N THR A 132 -5.02 -7.51 -1.59
CA THR A 132 -5.80 -7.39 -0.33
C THR A 132 -7.18 -6.81 -0.59
N ASN A 133 -7.29 -5.73 -1.38
CA ASN A 133 -8.60 -5.19 -1.77
C ASN A 133 -9.43 -6.24 -2.53
N GLY A 134 -8.82 -6.95 -3.48
CA GLY A 134 -9.50 -7.97 -4.29
C GLY A 134 -10.03 -9.13 -3.45
N MET A 135 -9.21 -9.65 -2.53
CA MET A 135 -9.61 -10.72 -1.61
C MET A 135 -10.72 -10.27 -0.66
N LEU A 136 -10.58 -9.08 -0.05
CA LEU A 136 -11.62 -8.52 0.79
C LEU A 136 -12.91 -8.34 -0.02
N LEU A 137 -12.84 -7.72 -1.19
CA LEU A 137 -14.00 -7.50 -2.05
C LEU A 137 -14.66 -8.82 -2.51
N GLY A 138 -13.88 -9.88 -2.70
CA GLY A 138 -14.37 -11.22 -3.03
C GLY A 138 -15.44 -11.72 -2.06
N HIS A 139 -15.30 -11.44 -0.76
CA HIS A 139 -16.33 -11.79 0.24
C HIS A 139 -17.69 -11.12 -0.04
N TRP A 140 -17.70 -9.90 -0.58
CA TRP A 140 -18.94 -9.22 -0.95
C TRP A 140 -19.56 -9.82 -2.21
N TYR A 141 -18.77 -10.27 -3.19
CA TYR A 141 -19.30 -10.96 -4.37
C TYR A 141 -19.98 -12.28 -4.02
N LEU A 142 -19.46 -13.01 -3.03
CA LEU A 142 -20.08 -14.27 -2.58
C LEU A 142 -21.42 -14.04 -1.87
N ASN A 143 -21.58 -12.91 -1.18
CA ASN A 143 -22.74 -12.62 -0.34
C ASN A 143 -23.74 -11.63 -0.97
N GLN A 144 -23.45 -11.07 -2.15
CA GLN A 144 -24.28 -10.08 -2.82
C GLN A 144 -24.45 -10.42 -4.30
N PRO A 145 -25.50 -11.19 -4.65
CA PRO A 145 -25.83 -11.48 -6.03
C PRO A 145 -26.02 -10.18 -6.84
N GLY A 146 -25.38 -10.08 -8.01
CA GLY A 146 -25.54 -8.95 -8.93
C GLY A 146 -24.56 -7.78 -8.75
N LEU A 147 -23.56 -7.90 -7.86
CA LEU A 147 -22.47 -6.91 -7.79
C LEU A 147 -21.73 -6.83 -9.13
N LYS A 148 -21.57 -5.62 -9.69
CA LYS A 148 -20.88 -5.46 -10.98
C LYS A 148 -19.40 -5.84 -10.87
N THR A 149 -18.85 -6.58 -11.83
CA THR A 149 -17.49 -7.15 -11.78
C THR A 149 -16.35 -6.16 -12.07
N TRP A 150 -16.64 -4.93 -12.50
CA TRP A 150 -15.60 -4.00 -12.95
C TRP A 150 -14.56 -3.66 -11.87
N ALA A 151 -14.97 -3.56 -10.61
CA ALA A 151 -14.05 -3.21 -9.51
C ALA A 151 -13.05 -4.35 -9.29
N LEU A 152 -13.54 -5.60 -9.26
CA LEU A 152 -12.68 -6.78 -9.21
C LEU A 152 -11.78 -6.88 -10.44
N ALA A 153 -12.31 -6.64 -11.64
CA ALA A 153 -11.52 -6.64 -12.87
C ALA A 153 -10.37 -5.61 -12.83
N ARG A 154 -10.62 -4.38 -12.33
CA ARG A 154 -9.58 -3.36 -12.16
C ARG A 154 -8.51 -3.79 -11.16
N LEU A 155 -8.90 -4.41 -10.04
CA LEU A 155 -7.94 -4.91 -9.04
C LEU A 155 -7.13 -6.07 -9.60
N THR A 156 -7.74 -6.98 -10.36
CA THR A 156 -7.03 -8.05 -11.06
C THR A 156 -6.02 -7.49 -12.06
N THR A 157 -6.42 -6.53 -12.89
CA THR A 157 -5.50 -5.86 -13.83
C THR A 157 -4.37 -5.17 -13.07
N LEU A 158 -4.66 -4.48 -11.97
CA LEU A 158 -3.65 -3.82 -11.15
C LEU A 158 -2.66 -4.83 -10.56
N SER A 159 -3.13 -5.97 -10.04
CA SER A 159 -2.29 -7.06 -9.55
C SER A 159 -1.40 -7.62 -10.64
N LEU A 160 -1.92 -7.86 -11.85
CA LEU A 160 -1.13 -8.36 -12.98
C LEU A 160 -0.04 -7.37 -13.40
N LEU A 161 -0.38 -6.07 -13.46
CA LEU A 161 0.59 -5.01 -13.76
C LEU A 161 1.66 -4.92 -12.66
N ALA A 162 1.28 -5.06 -11.39
CA ALA A 162 2.20 -5.05 -10.27
C ALA A 162 3.15 -6.26 -10.31
N VAL A 163 2.65 -7.46 -10.64
CA VAL A 163 3.49 -8.66 -10.87
C VAL A 163 4.48 -8.42 -12.01
N ALA A 164 4.03 -7.89 -13.14
CA ALA A 164 4.90 -7.57 -14.26
C ALA A 164 5.97 -6.54 -13.90
N ALA A 165 5.61 -5.48 -13.15
CA ALA A 165 6.53 -4.46 -12.66
C ALA A 165 7.55 -5.01 -11.66
N THR A 166 7.12 -5.90 -10.76
CA THR A 166 8.01 -6.62 -9.84
C THR A 166 8.99 -7.51 -10.60
N ALA A 167 8.52 -8.25 -11.61
CA ALA A 167 9.38 -9.08 -12.45
C ALA A 167 10.40 -8.22 -13.21
N ALA A 168 9.97 -7.11 -13.81
CA ALA A 168 10.86 -6.19 -14.51
C ALA A 168 11.92 -5.58 -13.57
N SER A 169 11.51 -5.13 -12.38
CA SER A 169 12.43 -4.59 -11.36
C SER A 169 13.41 -5.66 -10.86
N GLY A 170 12.94 -6.89 -10.64
CA GLY A 170 13.79 -8.01 -10.22
C GLY A 170 14.82 -8.39 -11.30
N LEU A 171 14.43 -8.42 -12.56
CA LEU A 171 15.35 -8.68 -13.68
C LEU A 171 16.38 -7.56 -13.84
N ALA A 172 15.95 -6.30 -13.78
CA ALA A 172 16.83 -5.14 -13.84
C ALA A 172 17.81 -5.08 -12.64
N GLY A 173 17.39 -5.56 -11.48
CA GLY A 173 18.20 -5.65 -10.26
C GLY A 173 18.94 -6.96 -10.05
N SER A 174 18.89 -7.89 -11.01
CA SER A 174 19.40 -9.27 -10.85
C SER A 174 20.86 -9.33 -10.38
N GLY A 175 21.74 -8.46 -10.89
CA GLY A 175 23.14 -8.38 -10.46
C GLY A 175 23.32 -7.91 -9.01
N LEU A 176 22.47 -6.99 -8.54
CA LEU A 176 22.47 -6.52 -7.15
C LEU A 176 21.90 -7.58 -6.21
N LEU A 177 20.85 -8.27 -6.64
CA LEU A 177 20.22 -9.38 -5.90
C LEU A 177 21.20 -10.55 -5.73
N ALA A 178 21.99 -10.88 -6.75
CA ALA A 178 22.98 -11.95 -6.68
C ALA A 178 24.09 -11.67 -5.64
N GLY A 179 24.36 -10.40 -5.33
CA GLY A 179 25.32 -9.98 -4.31
C GLY A 179 24.69 -9.60 -2.97
N ALA A 180 23.36 -9.69 -2.81
CA ALA A 180 22.68 -9.31 -1.58
C ALA A 180 22.97 -10.32 -0.45
N SER A 181 23.36 -9.83 0.72
CA SER A 181 23.61 -10.66 1.91
C SER A 181 22.60 -10.38 3.03
N THR A 182 22.37 -11.36 3.88
CA THR A 182 21.52 -11.24 5.09
C THR A 182 22.30 -10.85 6.33
N GLU A 183 23.59 -10.53 6.21
CA GLU A 183 24.48 -10.24 7.35
C GLU A 183 24.05 -9.02 8.17
N GLY A 184 23.21 -8.13 7.60
CA GLY A 184 22.60 -6.98 8.30
C GLY A 184 21.16 -7.20 8.79
N ALA A 185 20.64 -8.44 8.74
CA ALA A 185 19.28 -8.77 9.19
C ALA A 185 19.23 -9.32 10.64
N ALA A 186 20.38 -9.57 11.25
CA ALA A 186 20.54 -10.07 12.62
C ALA A 186 20.62 -8.95 13.67
#